data_AF-A0A317I8U9-F1
#
_entry.id   AF-A0A317I8U9-F1
#
_cell.length_a   1.000
_cell.length_b   1.000
_cell.length_c   1.000
_cell.angle_alpha   90.00
_cell.angle_beta   90.00
_cell.angle_gamma   90.00
#
_symmetry.space_group_name_H-M   'P 1'
#
loop_
_entity.id
_entity.type
_entity.pdbx_description
1 polymer ?
#
loop_
_entity_poly.entity_id
_entity_poly.type
_entity_poly.pdbx_seq_one_letter_code
_entity_poly.pdbx_strand_id
1 'polypeptide(L)'
;MLVGTVLRSHAGGYLVCLNELGTDFQCAARGRLKKENVSIFTGDRVELDEVNLELSTAVISARLERENLLSRPPLANVDQIIIVQAIHQPEWNS
;
A
#
# COMPACT_ATOMS: atom_id res chain seq x y z
N MET A 1 -11.03 -12.77 7.89
CA MET A 1 -9.92 -11.80 8.04
C MET A 1 -10.19 -10.66 7.10
N LEU A 2 -9.96 -9.42 7.53
CA LEU A 2 -10.20 -8.23 6.69
C LEU A 2 -8.95 -7.98 5.85
N VAL A 3 -9.14 -7.77 4.54
CA VAL A 3 -8.06 -7.46 3.60
C VAL A 3 -8.23 -6.04 3.11
N GLY A 4 -7.12 -5.31 3.06
CA GLY A 4 -7.10 -3.96 2.53
C GLY A 4 -5.87 -3.68 1.68
N THR A 5 -5.88 -2.50 1.07
CA THR A 5 -4.81 -2.00 0.22
C THR A 5 -4.11 -0.83 0.91
N VAL A 6 -2.78 -0.87 0.99
CA VAL A 6 -1.98 0.22 1.56
C VAL A 6 -2.01 1.42 0.60
N LEU A 7 -2.67 2.50 1.01
CA LEU A 7 -2.69 3.76 0.25
C LEU A 7 -1.44 4.59 0.51
N ARG A 8 -0.99 4.63 1.76
CA ARG A 8 0.15 5.45 2.19
C ARG A 8 0.97 4.75 3.25
N SER A 9 2.29 4.87 3.16
CA SER A 9 3.24 4.51 4.20
C SER A 9 3.98 5.78 4.65
N HIS A 10 3.92 6.12 5.93
CA HIS A 10 4.59 7.29 6.47
C HIS A 10 4.98 7.11 7.94
N ALA A 11 6.24 7.39 8.28
CA ALA A 11 6.76 7.39 9.65
C ALA A 11 6.47 6.11 10.47
N GLY A 12 6.35 4.95 9.81
CA GLY A 12 6.07 3.67 10.46
C GLY A 12 4.58 3.36 10.70
N GLY A 13 3.68 4.24 10.26
CA GLY A 13 2.25 4.00 10.13
C GLY A 13 1.81 3.83 8.68
N TYR A 14 0.66 3.18 8.50
CA TYR A 14 0.10 2.84 7.20
C TYR A 14 -1.36 3.29 7.13
N LEU A 15 -1.75 3.95 6.05
CA LEU A 15 -3.16 4.16 5.74
C LEU A 15 -3.60 3.01 4.83
N VAL A 16 -4.61 2.25 5.27
CA VAL A 16 -5.09 1.06 4.54
C VAL A 16 -6.57 1.24 4.21
N CYS A 17 -6.91 1.13 2.93
CA CYS A 17 -8.29 1.13 2.47
C CYS A 17 -8.87 -0.28 2.58
N LEU A 18 -9.99 -0.44 3.28
CA LEU A 18 -10.73 -1.69 3.30
C LEU A 18 -11.74 -1.70 2.15
N ASN A 19 -11.44 -2.46 1.09
CA ASN A 19 -12.26 -2.53 -0.12
C ASN A 19 -13.73 -2.90 0.17
N GLU A 20 -13.97 -3.73 1.18
CA GLU A 20 -15.33 -4.18 1.56
C GLU A 20 -16.15 -3.10 2.27
N LEU A 21 -15.49 -2.19 2.98
CA LEU A 21 -16.13 -1.17 3.82
C LEU A 21 -16.03 0.24 3.23
N GLY A 22 -15.26 0.42 2.16
CA GLY A 22 -14.98 1.73 1.55
C GLY A 22 -14.41 2.75 2.53
N THR A 23 -13.78 2.28 3.61
CA THR A 23 -13.30 3.09 4.73
C THR A 23 -11.80 2.88 4.93
N ASP A 24 -11.11 3.96 5.27
CA ASP A 24 -9.67 3.96 5.49
C ASP A 24 -9.33 3.82 6.97
N PHE A 25 -8.29 3.03 7.25
CA PHE A 25 -7.82 2.71 8.60
C PHE A 25 -6.38 3.16 8.78
N GLN A 26 -6.09 3.73 9.94
CA GLN A 26 -4.73 4.00 10.39
C GLN A 26 -4.18 2.73 11.04
N CYS A 27 -3.18 2.13 10.41
CA CYS A 27 -2.66 0.84 10.79
C CYS A 27 -1.20 0.90 11.24
N ALA A 28 -0.86 0.06 12.21
CA ALA A 28 0.52 -0.24 12.58
C ALA A 28 0.91 -1.63 12.11
N ALA A 29 2.16 -1.82 11.69
CA ALA A 29 2.66 -3.15 11.37
C ALA A 29 2.96 -3.94 12.64
N ARG A 30 2.48 -5.19 12.72
CA ARG A 30 2.81 -6.11 13.81
C ARG A 30 4.33 -6.27 13.92
N GLY A 31 4.86 -6.23 15.13
CA GLY A 31 6.31 -6.23 15.37
C GLY A 31 7.06 -7.42 14.76
N ARG A 32 6.37 -8.56 14.58
CA ARG A 32 6.90 -9.73 13.88
C ARG A 32 7.30 -9.43 12.43
N LEU A 33 6.50 -8.66 11.69
CA LEU A 33 6.80 -8.29 10.30
C LEU A 33 8.10 -7.48 10.19
N LYS A 34 8.37 -6.63 11.18
CA LYS A 34 9.64 -5.90 11.28
C LYS A 34 10.82 -6.84 11.54
N LYS A 35 10.66 -7.84 12.42
CA LYS A 35 11.70 -8.84 12.72
C LYS A 35 12.01 -9.74 11.52
N GLU A 36 10.99 -10.07 10.73
CA GLU A 36 11.12 -10.87 9.50
C GLU A 36 11.54 -10.04 8.28
N ASN A 37 11.86 -8.75 8.46
CA ASN A 37 12.22 -7.80 7.39
C ASN A 37 11.20 -7.74 6.25
N VAL A 38 9.91 -7.93 6.57
CA VAL A 38 8.83 -7.81 5.60
C VAL A 38 8.60 -6.32 5.31
N SER A 39 9.01 -5.88 4.11
CA SER A 39 8.72 -4.53 3.63
C SER A 39 7.26 -4.41 3.21
N ILE A 40 6.63 -3.28 3.58
CA ILE A 40 5.26 -2.91 3.21
C ILE A 40 5.33 -1.57 2.45
N PHE A 41 4.85 -1.57 1.22
CA PHE A 41 4.83 -0.43 0.30
C PHE A 41 3.39 -0.02 -0.03
N THR A 42 3.23 1.20 -0.56
CA THR A 42 1.95 1.59 -1.16
C THR A 42 1.60 0.63 -2.30
N GLY A 43 0.31 0.26 -2.36
CA GLY A 43 -0.23 -0.76 -3.25
C GLY A 43 -0.18 -2.18 -2.71
N ASP A 44 0.51 -2.45 -1.60
CA ASP A 44 0.48 -3.78 -0.99
C ASP A 44 -0.92 -4.14 -0.51
N ARG A 45 -1.29 -5.40 -0.74
CA ARG A 45 -2.47 -6.02 -0.12
C ARG A 45 -2.06 -6.62 1.22
N VAL A 46 -2.82 -6.30 2.27
CA VAL A 46 -2.47 -6.67 3.65
C VAL A 46 -3.68 -7.24 4.38
N GLU A 47 -3.40 -8.17 5.29
CA GLU A 47 -4.38 -8.69 6.25
C GLU A 47 -4.36 -7.83 7.51
N LEU A 48 -5.54 -7.52 8.03
CA LEU A 48 -5.73 -6.73 9.25
C LEU A 48 -6.31 -7.57 10.38
N ASP A 49 -5.72 -7.39 11.56
CA ASP A 49 -6.18 -7.87 12.85
C ASP A 49 -6.51 -6.68 13.77
N GLU A 50 -7.10 -6.95 14.94
CA GLU A 50 -7.33 -5.96 16.01
C GLU A 50 -8.07 -4.71 15.50
N VAL A 51 -9.05 -4.92 14.62
CA VAL A 51 -9.80 -3.85 13.97
C VAL A 51 -10.71 -3.14 14.96
N ASN A 52 -10.45 -1.84 15.16
CA ASN A 52 -11.30 -0.95 15.93
C ASN A 52 -12.02 0.01 14.96
N LEU A 53 -13.32 -0.22 14.78
CA LEU A 53 -14.17 0.54 13.87
C LEU A 53 -14.47 1.96 14.38
N GLU A 54 -14.52 2.18 15.70
CA GLU A 54 -14.82 3.50 16.28
C GLU A 54 -13.67 4.48 16.08
N LEU A 55 -12.43 3.98 16.18
CA LEU A 55 -11.21 4.77 16.02
C LEU A 55 -10.62 4.69 14.60
N SER A 56 -11.19 3.87 13.72
CA SER A 56 -10.63 3.53 12.40
C SER A 56 -9.16 3.12 12.49
N THR A 57 -8.84 2.20 13.41
CA THR A 57 -7.47 1.68 13.60
C THR A 57 -7.42 0.16 13.50
N ALA A 58 -6.27 -0.36 13.08
CA ALA A 58 -6.03 -1.80 13.01
C ALA A 58 -4.54 -2.14 13.03
N VAL A 59 -4.22 -3.44 13.09
CA VAL A 59 -2.85 -3.94 13.03
C VAL A 59 -2.66 -4.77 11.75
N ILE A 60 -1.64 -4.47 10.96
CA ILE A 60 -1.26 -5.30 9.81
C ILE A 60 -0.62 -6.59 10.34
N SER A 61 -1.27 -7.71 10.10
CA SER A 61 -0.83 -9.03 10.55
C SER A 61 0.03 -9.74 9.51
N ALA A 62 -0.27 -9.56 8.21
CA ALA A 62 0.48 -10.11 7.10
C ALA A 62 0.43 -9.21 5.86
N ARG A 63 1.47 -9.31 5.02
CA ARG A 63 1.48 -8.78 3.64
C ARG A 63 1.26 -9.96 2.69
N LEU A 64 0.28 -9.85 1.81
CA LEU A 64 0.01 -10.85 0.79
C LEU A 64 1.11 -10.84 -0.29
N GLU A 65 1.07 -11.83 -1.17
CA GLU A 65 1.97 -11.92 -2.32
C GLU A 65 1.75 -10.74 -3.27
N ARG A 66 2.84 -10.23 -3.84
CA ARG A 66 2.80 -9.14 -4.81
C ARG A 66 2.75 -9.72 -6.21
N GLU A 67 1.96 -9.11 -7.07
CA GLU A 67 2.00 -9.41 -8.51
C GLU A 67 3.18 -8.72 -9.18
N ASN A 68 3.52 -7.51 -8.73
CA ASN A 68 4.68 -6.75 -9.21
C ASN A 68 5.16 -5.75 -8.15
N LEU A 69 6.37 -5.21 -8.39
CA LEU A 69 6.97 -4.16 -7.58
C LEU A 69 7.79 -3.21 -8.47
N LEU A 70 7.33 -1.96 -8.61
CA LEU A 70 8.13 -0.89 -9.19
C LEU A 70 9.26 -0.52 -8.24
N SER A 71 10.45 -0.26 -8.78
CA SER A 71 11.63 0.11 -7.99
C SER A 71 11.70 1.61 -7.71
N ARG A 72 11.14 2.45 -8.59
CA ARG A 72 11.19 3.92 -8.46
C ARG A 72 9.98 4.62 -9.09
N PRO A 73 9.11 5.27 -8.28
CA PRO A 73 9.01 5.12 -6.83
C PRO A 73 8.65 3.66 -6.45
N PRO A 74 8.96 3.21 -5.23
CA PRO A 74 8.57 1.88 -4.76
C PRO A 74 7.04 1.76 -4.63
N LEU A 75 6.41 1.03 -5.55
CA LEU A 75 4.97 0.80 -5.59
C LEU A 75 4.69 -0.68 -5.92
N ALA A 76 3.82 -1.32 -5.14
CA ALA A 76 3.42 -2.71 -5.37
C ALA A 76 2.10 -2.78 -6.14
N ASN A 77 1.89 -3.90 -6.85
CA ASN A 77 0.61 -4.25 -7.50
C ASN A 77 0.05 -3.14 -8.42
N VAL A 78 0.91 -2.60 -9.27
CA VAL A 78 0.51 -1.60 -10.27
C VAL A 78 -0.02 -2.31 -11.50
N ASP A 79 -1.27 -2.06 -11.87
CA ASP A 79 -1.90 -2.64 -13.06
C ASP A 79 -1.54 -1.91 -14.35
N GLN A 80 -1.37 -0.58 -14.26
CA GLN A 80 -1.21 0.29 -15.42
C GLN A 80 -0.18 1.39 -15.18
N ILE A 81 0.62 1.66 -16.21
CA ILE A 81 1.53 2.81 -16.26
C ILE A 81 1.05 3.72 -17.39
N ILE A 82 0.72 4.96 -17.06
CA ILE A 82 0.33 5.98 -18.03
C ILE A 82 1.58 6.79 -18.39
N ILE A 83 2.12 6.54 -19.58
CA ILE A 83 3.25 7.29 -20.12
C ILE A 83 2.69 8.52 -20.82
N VAL A 84 3.06 9.70 -20.33
CA VAL A 84 2.64 10.99 -20.89
C VAL A 84 3.83 11.64 -21.56
N GLN A 85 3.67 12.02 -22.83
CA GLN A 85 4.70 12.71 -23.60
C GLN A 85 4.12 13.94 -24.29
N ALA A 86 4.85 15.04 -24.24
CA ALA A 86 4.49 16.27 -24.95
C ALA A 86 5.03 16.23 -26.38
N ILE A 87 4.31 16.86 -27.30
CA ILE A 87 4.76 17.03 -28.69
C ILE A 87 5.70 18.24 -28.82
N HIS A 88 5.53 19.27 -27.97
CA HIS A 88 6.25 20.54 -28.12
C HIS A 88 7.06 20.97 -26.89
N GLN A 89 6.48 20.95 -25.69
CA GLN A 89 7.18 21.39 -24.47
C GLN A 89 7.03 20.37 -23.34
N PRO A 90 8.06 19.56 -23.03
CA PRO A 90 9.36 19.46 -23.72
C PRO A 90 9.23 18.95 -25.17
N GLU A 91 10.25 19.20 -26.01
CA GLU A 91 10.29 18.64 -27.36
C GLU A 91 10.19 17.11 -27.33
N TRP A 92 9.59 16.55 -28.37
CA TRP A 92 9.51 15.11 -28.54
C TRP A 92 10.92 14.51 -28.61
N ASN A 93 11.25 13.65 -27.65
CA ASN A 93 12.43 12.81 -27.69
C ASN A 93 12.04 11.42 -28.20
N SER A 94 12.37 11.15 -29.48
CA SER A 94 12.14 9.88 -30.17
C SER A 94 13.16 8.82 -29.79
#